data_AF-A0A353CE39-F1
#
_entry.id   AF-A0A353CE39-F1
#
_cell.length_a   1.000
_cell.length_b   1.000
_cell.length_c   1.000
_cell.angle_alpha   90.00
_cell.angle_beta   90.00
_cell.angle_gamma   90.00
#
_symmetry.space_group_name_H-M   'P 1'
#
loop_
_entity.id
_entity.type
_entity.pdbx_description
1 polymer ?
#
loop_
_entity_poly.entity_id
_entity_poly.type
_entity_poly.pdbx_seq_one_letter_code
_entity_poly.pdbx_strand_id
1 'polypeptide(L)' 'MEPSLENYLALSGILFAIGAVGVVYKRNAIGMFMCIELML' A
#
# COMPACT_ATOMS: atom_id res chain seq x y z
N MET A 1 1.26 -20.35 16.75
CA MET A 1 1.93 -20.12 15.45
C MET A 1 2.42 -18.70 15.46
N GLU A 2 3.71 -18.50 15.67
CA GLU A 2 4.32 -17.17 15.67
C GLU A 2 4.29 -16.65 14.23
N PRO A 3 3.79 -15.43 13.98
CA PRO A 3 3.83 -14.86 12.64
C PRO A 3 5.30 -14.70 12.21
N SER A 4 5.68 -15.43 11.17
CA SER A 4 7.03 -15.37 10.61
C SER A 4 7.28 -14.01 9.94
N LEU A 5 8.54 -13.58 9.89
CA LEU A 5 8.96 -12.31 9.28
C LEU A 5 8.40 -12.14 7.85
N GLU A 6 8.32 -13.25 7.11
CA GLU A 6 7.78 -13.32 5.76
C GLU A 6 6.32 -12.83 5.67
N ASN A 7 5.50 -13.10 6.69
CA ASN A 7 4.09 -12.70 6.68
C ASN A 7 3.95 -11.19 6.80
N TYR A 8 4.76 -10.54 7.63
CA TYR A 8 4.78 -9.08 7.76
C TYR A 8 5.32 -8.42 6.49
N LEU A 9 6.35 -9.00 5.89
CA LEU A 9 6.93 -8.47 4.64
C LEU A 9 5.96 -8.62 3.46
N ALA A 10 5.26 -9.77 3.37
CA ALA A 10 4.22 -9.99 2.38
C ALA A 10 3.06 -9.02 2.55
N LEU A 11 2.58 -8.81 3.78
CA LEU A 11 1.50 -7.87 4.07
C LEU A 11 1.89 -6.42 3.71
N SER A 12 3.10 -6.00 4.07
CA SER A 12 3.64 -4.67 3.71
C SER A 12 3.75 -4.51 2.20
N GLY A 13 4.26 -5.52 1.48
CA GLY A 13 4.33 -5.51 0.02
C GLY A 13 2.96 -5.40 -0.65
N ILE A 14 1.95 -6.08 -0.11
CA ILE A 14 0.56 -5.99 -0.61
C ILE A 14 -0.01 -4.59 -0.38
N LEU A 15 0.16 -4.03 0.81
CA LEU A 15 -0.32 -2.67 1.13
C LEU A 15 0.35 -1.62 0.23
N PHE A 16 1.66 -1.76 -0.02
CA PHE A 16 2.40 -0.90 -0.93
C PHE A 16 1.88 -1.01 -2.37
N ALA A 17 1.65 -2.23 -2.87
CA ALA A 17 1.10 -2.45 -4.20
C ALA A 17 -0.30 -1.82 -4.36
N ILE A 18 -1.15 -1.90 -3.33
CA ILE A 18 -2.47 -1.26 -3.32
C ILE A 18 -2.32 0.28 -3.39
N GLY A 19 -1.40 0.85 -2.61
CA GLY A 19 -1.07 2.27 -2.67
C GLY A 19 -0.59 2.70 -4.06
N ALA A 20 0.34 1.94 -4.66
CA ALA A 20 0.87 2.21 -6.00
C ALA A 20 -0.22 2.15 -7.09
N VAL A 21 -1.09 1.12 -7.05
CA VAL A 21 -2.24 1.02 -7.96
C VAL A 21 -3.20 2.18 -7.76
N GLY A 22 -3.48 2.56 -6.52
CA GLY A 22 -4.32 3.70 -6.18
C GLY A 22 -3.81 5.02 -6.77
N VAL A 23 -2.50 5.25 -6.72
CA VAL A 23 -1.86 6.44 -7.31
C VAL A 23 -2.06 6.48 -8.84
N VAL A 24 -1.90 5.35 -9.54
CA VAL A 24 -2.01 5.32 -11.01
C VAL A 24 -3.46 5.47 -11.49
N TYR A 25 -4.43 4.89 -10.78
CA TYR A 25 -5.84 4.85 -11.23
C TYR A 25 -6.68 6.04 -10.75
N LYS A 26 -6.30 6.74 -9.68
CA LYS A 26 -7.09 7.87 -9.15
C LYS A 26 -6.83 9.14 -9.97
N ARG A 27 -7.91 9.67 -10.57
CA ARG A 27 -7.91 10.99 -11.23
C ARG A 27 -8.06 12.18 -10.28
N ASN A 28 -8.33 11.92 -8.99
CA ASN A 28 -8.46 12.95 -7.97
C ASN A 28 -7.16 13.08 -7.17
N ALA A 29 -6.63 14.30 -7.06
CA ALA A 29 -5.41 14.60 -6.33
C ALA A 29 -5.48 14.22 -4.84
N ILE A 30 -6.63 14.42 -4.18
CA ILE A 30 -6.80 14.03 -2.76
C ILE A 30 -6.72 12.50 -2.61
N GLY A 31 -7.31 11.76 -3.54
CA GLY A 31 -7.25 10.30 -3.55
C GLY A 31 -5.83 9.80 -3.80
N MET A 32 -5.05 10.49 -4.64
CA MET A 32 -3.65 10.18 -4.87
C MET A 32 -2.81 10.41 -3.60
N PHE A 33 -3.02 11.53 -2.88
CA PHE A 33 -2.33 11.82 -1.62
C PHE A 33 -2.61 10.79 -0.53
N MET A 34 -3.86 10.37 -0.37
CA MET A 34 -4.22 9.33 0.61
C MET A 34 -3.53 8.00 0.31
N CYS A 35 -3.37 7.63 -0.98
CA CYS A 35 -2.62 6.43 -1.36
C CYS A 35 -1.11 6.58 -1.09
N ILE A 36 -0.55 7.80 -1.18
CA ILE A 36 0.84 8.07 -0.81
C ILE A 36 1.03 7.92 0.70
N GLU A 37 0.10 8.43 1.53
CA GLU A 37 0.15 8.21 2.98
C GLU A 37 -0.05 6.74 3.39
N LEU A 38 -0.64 5.92 2.53
CA LEU A 38 -0.77 4.46 2.74
C LEU A 38 0.54 3.71 2.42
N MET A 39 1.40 4.28 1.57
CA MET A 39 2.71 3.71 1.24
C MET A 39 3.84 4.15 2.19
N LEU A 40 3.68 5.33 2.81
CA LEU A 40 4.64 5.96 3.72
C LEU A 40 4.46 5.45 5.16
#